data_AF-A0A8H6K6W8-F1
#
_entry.id   AF-A0A8H6K6W8-F1
#
_cell.length_a   1.000
_cell.length_b   1.000
_cell.length_c   1.000
_cell.angle_alpha   90.00
_cell.angle_beta   90.00
_cell.angle_gamma   90.00
#
_symmetry.space_group_name_H-M   'P 1'
#
loop_
_entity.id
_entity.type
_entity.pdbx_description
1 polymer ?
#
loop_
_entity_poly.entity_id
_entity_poly.type
_entity_poly.pdbx_seq_one_letter_code
_entity_poly.pdbx_strand_id
1 'polypeptide(L)'
;MTGGNLMTNVTGHNYHERQREGRGNGKKKGFGGGVNHFDPASPIFEAKDVKLIVMPDIGLKVVLEVIAFLLRLNRCTEGKDRLPGFYPGPSTNDPETQSLTQNWVRDCIYSHKACMLPSNSVPYMPTRVLELRHDQQPVSFRLVQGSQCSYDAQYITLSHCWGPQPAHTTLRLLKSTAEPLSRWQPVEVLPKTFRDAVVVAGHFKVRYLWIDRLCIYQDSADDWRHESSAMQHLYRHGFLNVSALGAHSGDDGLFFSRKMWKEKLSPAVEFRPSPATEATMLNGIIVPFGKSWHHGFNQDPLVHRGWVLQERLLAPRVLYFGSRQAYWECRQGHRCEMAPEMTNEWIDYPSTLWKTLVGGERPCSEVLPSRLSDEWANIVESYTKCNLTFPSDKLVALSGLAEEMKEKLREIGVEENKYMAGIWEYNVRHALIWFPQGNEARRAPQYRAPTWSWAALDGPIFMGQGISHCDAHFVNFEINTVPGGADTGELTGGSITLDGRLGLLKVGSDFVGSSSSHSIEEIRYNDEAEIALDSFPSVAFGYVDFDTVGDFTNEAHAIVLGRSNSELEELDGIQHWVGLVLASAGNDMHRRIGLFTLSLKPNATKLQDWVQQAPRRQVTIV
;
A
#
# COMPACT_ATOMS: atom_id res chain seq x y z
N MET A 1 52.39 4.88 25.81
CA MET A 1 51.39 5.85 25.33
C MET A 1 52.07 6.73 24.30
N THR A 2 52.14 6.27 23.06
CA THR A 2 52.66 7.01 21.91
C THR A 2 52.07 6.36 20.67
N GLY A 3 51.50 7.19 19.78
CA GLY A 3 51.17 6.81 18.40
C GLY A 3 49.68 6.59 18.14
N GLY A 4 49.04 7.60 17.53
CA GLY A 4 47.76 7.39 16.85
C GLY A 4 46.77 8.55 16.79
N ASN A 5 47.16 9.83 16.92
CA ASN A 5 46.22 10.92 16.65
C ASN A 5 46.14 11.14 15.13
N LEU A 6 44.96 10.89 14.55
CA LEU A 6 44.69 11.03 13.13
C LEU A 6 44.81 12.51 12.67
N MET A 7 45.53 12.71 11.56
CA MET A 7 45.81 14.01 10.92
C MET A 7 44.58 14.72 10.29
N THR A 8 43.35 14.26 10.50
CA THR A 8 42.23 14.62 9.60
C THR A 8 41.22 15.63 10.15
N ASN A 9 41.32 16.07 11.41
CA ASN A 9 40.52 17.20 11.91
C ASN A 9 41.27 18.53 11.73
N VAL A 10 41.37 18.96 10.48
CA VAL A 10 41.86 20.30 10.13
C VAL A 10 40.63 21.17 9.86
N THR A 11 40.21 21.98 10.83
CA THR A 11 39.20 23.01 10.60
C THR A 11 39.84 24.13 9.77
N GLY A 12 39.55 24.13 8.46
CA GLY A 12 40.12 25.08 7.51
C GLY A 12 39.44 26.45 7.56
N HIS A 13 39.74 27.28 8.56
CA HIS A 13 39.39 28.70 8.51
C HIS A 13 40.62 29.59 8.76
N ASN A 14 40.84 30.54 7.85
CA ASN A 14 42.11 31.25 7.67
C ASN A 14 42.19 32.65 8.34
N TYR A 15 41.29 33.00 9.27
CA TYR A 15 41.20 34.36 9.82
C TYR A 15 41.24 34.44 11.36
N HIS A 16 42.25 33.82 11.99
CA HIS A 16 42.44 33.93 13.45
C HIS A 16 42.83 35.34 13.92
N GLU A 17 43.32 36.21 13.03
CA GLU A 17 43.70 37.60 13.34
C GLU A 17 42.49 38.53 13.56
N ARG A 18 41.27 38.11 13.18
CA ARG A 18 40.04 38.92 13.29
C ARG A 18 39.19 38.58 14.50
N GLN A 19 39.61 37.63 15.34
CA GLN A 19 38.89 37.32 16.57
C GLN A 19 39.12 38.43 17.61
N ARG A 20 38.01 38.93 18.18
CA ARG A 20 37.98 40.03 19.17
C ARG A 20 38.88 39.82 20.40
N GLU A 21 39.25 38.57 20.65
CA GLU A 21 40.06 38.13 21.80
C GLU A 21 41.58 38.35 21.62
N GLY A 22 42.05 38.67 20.41
CA GLY A 22 43.48 38.97 20.14
C GLY A 22 44.42 37.75 20.18
N ARG A 23 43.90 36.53 20.32
CA ARG A 23 44.66 35.31 20.62
C ARG A 23 45.45 34.69 19.45
N GLY A 24 45.25 35.19 18.23
CA GLY A 24 45.93 34.74 17.00
C GLY A 24 47.15 35.57 16.58
N ASN A 25 47.47 36.67 17.26
CA ASN A 25 48.46 37.62 16.79
C ASN A 25 49.90 37.10 17.02
N GLY A 26 50.67 36.91 15.93
CA GLY A 26 52.08 36.49 15.97
C GLY A 26 52.38 34.99 15.88
N LYS A 27 51.38 34.12 15.60
CA LYS A 27 51.58 32.66 15.52
C LYS A 27 51.72 32.17 14.06
N LYS A 28 52.74 31.34 13.77
CA LYS A 28 52.98 30.76 12.43
C LYS A 28 52.22 29.44 12.23
N LYS A 29 51.79 29.21 10.99
CA LYS A 29 51.08 28.00 10.55
C LYS A 29 52.01 26.78 10.50
N GLY A 30 51.49 25.61 10.85
CA GLY A 30 52.14 24.32 10.59
C GLY A 30 52.12 23.96 9.10
N PHE A 31 52.87 22.93 8.72
CA PHE A 31 52.97 22.46 7.33
C PHE A 31 51.57 22.12 6.77
N GLY A 32 51.20 22.70 5.62
CA GLY A 32 49.86 22.56 5.02
C GLY A 32 48.87 23.69 5.31
N GLY A 33 49.24 24.69 6.11
CA GLY A 33 48.53 25.98 6.17
C GLY A 33 47.24 26.03 7.01
N GLY A 34 46.81 24.91 7.60
CA GLY A 34 45.75 24.83 8.60
C GLY A 34 46.30 24.80 10.04
N VAL A 35 45.46 25.13 11.02
CA VAL A 35 45.81 25.02 12.44
C VAL A 35 44.98 23.90 13.07
N ASN A 36 45.64 22.90 13.66
CA ASN A 36 44.96 21.83 14.36
C ASN A 36 44.75 22.24 15.82
N HIS A 37 43.49 22.40 16.24
CA HIS A 37 43.13 22.70 17.63
C HIS A 37 43.30 21.50 18.58
N PHE A 38 43.53 20.32 18.03
CA PHE A 38 43.48 19.02 18.71
C PHE A 38 44.85 18.32 18.78
N ASP A 39 45.91 18.96 18.27
CA ASP A 39 47.30 18.50 18.44
C ASP A 39 47.90 19.07 19.73
N PRO A 40 48.35 18.25 20.70
CA PRO A 40 49.00 18.72 21.93
C PRO A 40 50.27 19.55 21.71
N ALA A 41 50.91 19.42 20.54
CA ALA A 41 52.06 20.23 20.14
C ALA A 41 51.65 21.60 19.55
N SER A 42 50.35 21.85 19.36
CA SER A 42 49.80 23.09 18.82
C SER A 42 49.74 24.19 19.89
N PRO A 43 50.19 25.42 19.61
CA PRO A 43 50.19 26.53 20.57
C PRO A 43 48.79 27.11 20.87
N ILE A 44 47.72 26.45 20.43
CA ILE A 44 46.31 26.79 20.70
C ILE A 44 45.52 25.61 21.28
N PHE A 45 46.19 24.51 21.62
CA PHE A 45 45.57 23.35 22.25
C PHE A 45 45.22 23.66 23.71
N GLU A 46 43.96 23.44 24.10
CA GLU A 46 43.54 23.50 25.49
C GLU A 46 43.22 22.09 26.01
N ALA A 47 43.83 21.70 27.14
CA ALA A 47 43.69 20.35 27.70
C ALA A 47 42.24 19.97 28.07
N LYS A 48 41.35 20.96 28.23
CA LYS A 48 39.93 20.76 28.51
C LYS A 48 39.16 20.17 27.32
N ASP A 49 39.66 20.36 26.09
CA ASP A 49 39.01 19.93 24.86
C ASP A 49 39.39 18.49 24.43
N VAL A 50 40.31 17.85 25.17
CA VAL A 50 40.73 16.46 24.95
C VAL A 50 39.54 15.49 24.98
N LYS A 51 38.56 15.73 25.85
CA LYS A 51 37.36 14.89 25.95
C LYS A 51 36.47 14.98 24.69
N LEU A 52 36.54 16.08 23.95
CA LEU A 52 35.80 16.28 22.70
C LEU A 52 36.44 15.55 21.50
N ILE A 53 37.70 15.10 21.62
CA ILE A 53 38.41 14.28 20.62
C ILE A 53 38.09 12.79 20.79
N VAL A 54 37.96 12.35 22.04
CA VAL A 54 37.75 10.94 22.38
C VAL A 54 36.44 10.40 21.81
N MET A 55 35.35 11.19 21.82
CA MET A 55 34.06 10.74 21.30
C MET A 55 34.06 10.51 19.76
N PRO A 56 34.55 11.46 18.92
CA PRO A 56 34.73 11.23 17.49
C PRO A 56 35.68 10.05 17.17
N ASP A 57 36.77 9.88 17.92
CA ASP A 57 37.72 8.79 17.69
C ASP A 57 37.15 7.42 18.07
N ILE A 58 36.36 7.35 19.14
CA ILE A 58 35.57 6.15 19.48
C ILE A 58 34.54 5.89 18.37
N GLY A 59 33.84 6.93 17.91
CA GLY A 59 32.87 6.81 16.81
C GLY A 59 33.52 6.28 15.52
N LEU A 60 34.66 6.84 15.12
CA LEU A 60 35.39 6.41 13.93
C LEU A 60 35.96 5.00 14.09
N LYS A 61 36.45 4.66 15.29
CA LYS A 61 36.93 3.30 15.60
C LYS A 61 35.80 2.28 15.56
N VAL A 62 34.62 2.60 16.09
CA VAL A 62 33.42 1.75 16.00
C VAL A 62 33.02 1.58 14.53
N VAL A 63 33.01 2.65 13.73
CA VAL A 63 32.71 2.58 12.29
C VAL A 63 33.73 1.72 11.55
N LEU A 64 35.03 1.89 11.81
CA LEU A 64 36.10 1.10 11.19
C LEU A 64 36.08 -0.36 11.61
N GLU A 65 35.77 -0.67 12.87
CA GLU A 65 35.59 -2.05 13.37
C GLU A 65 34.36 -2.70 12.75
N VAL A 66 33.25 -1.98 12.61
CA VAL A 66 32.05 -2.44 11.89
C VAL A 66 32.38 -2.70 10.42
N ILE A 67 33.07 -1.78 9.74
CA ILE A 67 33.50 -1.97 8.35
C ILE A 67 34.46 -3.16 8.24
N ALA A 68 35.43 -3.32 9.15
CA ALA A 68 36.37 -4.44 9.14
C ALA A 68 35.67 -5.79 9.41
N PHE A 69 34.68 -5.82 10.30
CA PHE A 69 33.83 -6.97 10.57
C PHE A 69 32.99 -7.34 9.34
N LEU A 70 32.34 -6.36 8.70
CA LEU A 70 31.60 -6.56 7.44
C LEU A 70 32.51 -7.05 6.30
N LEU A 71 33.74 -6.50 6.17
CA LEU A 71 34.73 -6.94 5.19
C LEU A 71 35.34 -8.32 5.51
N ARG A 72 35.34 -8.76 6.77
CA ARG A 72 35.73 -10.13 7.16
C ARG A 72 34.62 -11.12 6.85
N LEU A 73 33.36 -10.78 7.12
CA LEU A 73 32.20 -11.56 6.68
C LEU A 73 32.20 -11.74 5.16
N ASN A 74 32.52 -10.68 4.40
CA ASN A 74 32.59 -10.72 2.94
C ASN A 74 33.82 -11.46 2.37
N ARG A 75 34.88 -11.68 3.17
CA ARG A 75 36.08 -12.46 2.79
C ARG A 75 35.98 -13.93 3.20
N CYS A 76 35.27 -14.25 4.29
CA CYS A 76 34.92 -15.63 4.62
C CYS A 76 34.06 -16.29 3.54
N THR A 77 33.39 -15.50 2.67
CA THR A 77 32.59 -16.00 1.55
C THR A 77 33.37 -16.21 0.23
N GLU A 78 34.66 -15.85 0.15
CA GLU A 78 35.48 -16.07 -1.05
C GLU A 78 36.18 -17.43 -1.07
N GLY A 79 36.22 -18.14 0.07
CA GLY A 79 37.00 -19.37 0.23
C GLY A 79 36.24 -20.48 0.95
N LYS A 80 35.39 -21.19 0.20
CA LYS A 80 34.52 -22.30 0.64
C LYS A 80 33.28 -21.84 1.41
N ASP A 81 32.15 -22.39 0.98
CA ASP A 81 30.78 -22.11 1.42
C ASP A 81 30.20 -20.78 0.91
N ARG A 82 29.62 -20.85 -0.30
CA ARG A 82 28.59 -19.90 -0.75
C ARG A 82 27.60 -19.74 0.41
N LEU A 83 27.19 -18.50 0.73
CA LEU A 83 26.04 -18.30 1.62
C LEU A 83 24.90 -19.20 1.13
N PRO A 84 24.19 -19.94 2.00
CA PRO A 84 23.08 -20.79 1.60
C PRO A 84 21.96 -19.87 1.08
N GLY A 85 21.96 -19.64 -0.22
CA GLY A 85 21.02 -18.78 -0.92
C GLY A 85 21.08 -19.10 -2.40
N PHE A 86 19.91 -19.25 -3.02
CA PHE A 86 19.81 -19.39 -4.47
C PHE A 86 20.27 -18.06 -5.10
N TYR A 87 21.26 -18.12 -5.98
CA TYR A 87 21.71 -16.95 -6.73
C TYR A 87 20.94 -16.92 -8.04
N PRO A 88 20.15 -15.87 -8.30
CA PRO A 88 19.36 -15.83 -9.51
C PRO A 88 20.25 -15.83 -10.75
N GLY A 89 19.86 -16.61 -11.76
CA GLY A 89 20.60 -16.71 -12.99
C GLY A 89 20.46 -15.45 -13.86
N PRO A 90 21.02 -15.47 -15.09
CA PRO A 90 21.13 -14.29 -15.93
C PRO A 90 19.78 -13.81 -16.51
N SER A 91 18.67 -14.51 -16.29
CA SER A 91 17.36 -14.15 -16.83
C SER A 91 16.23 -14.60 -15.91
N THR A 92 15.03 -14.02 -15.99
CA THR A 92 13.84 -14.62 -15.35
C THR A 92 13.31 -15.87 -16.04
N ASN A 93 14.03 -16.38 -17.05
CA ASN A 93 13.69 -17.60 -17.79
C ASN A 93 14.85 -18.58 -17.93
N ASP A 94 15.92 -18.43 -17.14
CA ASP A 94 16.98 -19.43 -17.18
C ASP A 94 16.55 -20.76 -16.53
N PRO A 95 17.25 -21.89 -16.81
CA PRO A 95 16.84 -23.20 -16.32
C PRO A 95 16.73 -23.30 -14.79
N GLU A 96 17.53 -22.54 -14.04
CA GLU A 96 17.49 -22.55 -12.57
C GLU A 96 16.21 -21.85 -12.09
N THR A 97 15.88 -20.68 -12.64
CA THR A 97 14.61 -19.99 -12.38
C THR A 97 13.40 -20.83 -12.79
N GLN A 98 13.44 -21.48 -13.95
CA GLN A 98 12.33 -22.35 -14.39
C GLN A 98 12.13 -23.53 -13.43
N SER A 99 13.20 -24.20 -13.01
CA SER A 99 13.13 -25.29 -12.04
C SER A 99 12.59 -24.80 -10.68
N LEU A 100 13.07 -23.65 -10.22
CA LEU A 100 12.64 -23.05 -8.96
C LEU A 100 11.14 -22.70 -8.96
N THR A 101 10.67 -22.03 -10.01
CA THR A 101 9.25 -21.65 -10.14
C THR A 101 8.33 -22.87 -10.31
N GLN A 102 8.79 -23.92 -11.01
CA GLN A 102 8.09 -25.21 -11.07
C GLN A 102 7.99 -25.86 -9.69
N ASN A 103 9.06 -25.83 -8.90
CA ASN A 103 9.05 -26.35 -7.54
C ASN A 103 8.07 -25.56 -6.65
N TRP A 104 8.03 -24.24 -6.74
CA TRP A 104 7.08 -23.42 -5.97
C TRP A 104 5.61 -23.75 -6.25
N VAL A 105 5.24 -23.88 -7.53
CA VAL A 105 3.89 -24.29 -7.92
C VAL A 105 3.59 -25.71 -7.44
N ARG A 106 4.53 -26.63 -7.64
CA ARG A 106 4.42 -28.03 -7.21
C ARG A 106 4.19 -28.11 -5.71
N ASP A 107 5.08 -27.51 -4.92
CA ASP A 107 5.00 -27.49 -3.46
C ASP A 107 3.63 -26.98 -3.02
N CYS A 108 3.16 -25.86 -3.59
CA CYS A 108 1.86 -25.31 -3.26
C CYS A 108 0.69 -26.26 -3.54
N ILE A 109 0.68 -26.92 -4.70
CA ILE A 109 -0.40 -27.84 -5.09
C ILE A 109 -0.44 -29.07 -4.17
N TYR A 110 0.72 -29.56 -3.73
CA TYR A 110 0.79 -30.80 -2.95
C TYR A 110 0.72 -30.59 -1.43
N SER A 111 1.11 -29.42 -0.90
CA SER A 111 1.19 -29.20 0.55
C SER A 111 0.27 -28.10 1.09
N HIS A 112 -0.22 -27.16 0.28
CA HIS A 112 -0.98 -26.01 0.79
C HIS A 112 -2.50 -26.20 0.64
N LYS A 113 -3.16 -26.71 1.69
CA LYS A 113 -4.62 -26.97 1.67
C LYS A 113 -5.44 -25.70 1.40
N ALA A 114 -5.07 -24.56 1.97
CA ALA A 114 -5.73 -23.27 1.74
C ALA A 114 -5.68 -22.80 0.28
N CYS A 115 -4.70 -23.27 -0.50
CA CYS A 115 -4.52 -22.90 -1.91
C CYS A 115 -5.32 -23.79 -2.87
N MET A 116 -5.99 -24.81 -2.34
CA MET A 116 -6.85 -25.71 -3.09
C MET A 116 -8.31 -25.26 -2.96
N LEU A 117 -9.04 -25.36 -4.07
CA LEU A 117 -10.48 -25.17 -4.02
C LEU A 117 -11.12 -26.31 -3.20
N PRO A 118 -12.20 -26.04 -2.44
CA PRO A 118 -12.94 -27.09 -1.75
C PRO A 118 -13.40 -28.19 -2.72
N SER A 119 -13.43 -29.45 -2.29
CA SER A 119 -13.83 -30.58 -3.15
C SER A 119 -15.24 -30.47 -3.72
N ASN A 120 -16.11 -29.66 -3.09
CA ASN A 120 -17.49 -29.41 -3.51
C ASN A 120 -17.63 -28.16 -4.40
N SER A 121 -16.52 -27.52 -4.76
CA SER A 121 -16.55 -26.34 -5.65
C SER A 121 -17.00 -26.74 -7.05
N VAL A 122 -17.87 -25.92 -7.65
CA VAL A 122 -18.25 -26.06 -9.04
C VAL A 122 -17.08 -25.57 -9.90
N PRO A 123 -16.58 -26.37 -10.86
CA PRO A 123 -15.57 -25.91 -11.79
C PRO A 123 -16.05 -24.66 -12.53
N TYR A 124 -15.15 -23.70 -12.64
CA TYR A 124 -15.41 -22.43 -13.29
C TYR A 124 -14.50 -22.29 -14.50
N MET A 125 -15.08 -21.90 -15.64
CA MET A 125 -14.34 -21.47 -16.82
C MET A 125 -14.78 -20.05 -17.19
N PRO A 126 -13.85 -19.17 -17.60
CA PRO A 126 -14.20 -17.84 -18.09
C PRO A 126 -15.09 -17.93 -19.32
N THR A 127 -15.96 -16.93 -19.55
CA THR A 127 -16.84 -16.85 -20.72
C THR A 127 -16.07 -17.13 -22.02
N ARG A 128 -14.88 -16.53 -22.14
CA ARG A 128 -13.95 -16.73 -23.26
C ARG A 128 -12.54 -16.94 -22.75
N VAL A 129 -11.80 -17.79 -23.43
CA VAL A 129 -10.41 -18.11 -23.08
C VAL A 129 -9.61 -18.45 -24.32
N LEU A 130 -8.29 -18.24 -24.28
CA LEU A 130 -7.40 -18.69 -25.36
C LEU A 130 -7.07 -20.17 -25.16
N GLU A 131 -7.38 -21.01 -26.14
CA GLU A 131 -6.90 -22.38 -26.22
C GLU A 131 -5.53 -22.40 -26.92
N LEU A 132 -4.58 -23.11 -26.33
CA LEU A 132 -3.19 -23.18 -26.76
C LEU A 132 -2.84 -24.58 -27.28
N ARG A 133 -2.10 -24.64 -28.39
CA ARG A 133 -1.49 -25.86 -28.94
C ARG A 133 0.03 -25.78 -28.85
N HIS A 134 0.56 -26.31 -27.75
CA HIS A 134 2.00 -26.40 -27.50
C HIS A 134 2.67 -27.56 -28.25
N ASP A 135 1.89 -28.54 -28.69
CA ASP A 135 2.34 -29.78 -29.33
C ASP A 135 2.52 -29.66 -30.86
N GLN A 136 2.09 -28.55 -31.46
CA GLN A 136 2.25 -28.25 -32.88
C GLN A 136 3.30 -27.16 -33.10
N GLN A 137 3.93 -27.19 -34.28
CA GLN A 137 4.85 -26.14 -34.73
C GLN A 137 4.29 -25.53 -36.04
N PRO A 138 4.07 -24.21 -36.11
CA PRO A 138 4.28 -23.24 -35.01
C PRO A 138 3.30 -23.45 -33.86
N VAL A 139 3.72 -23.07 -32.65
CA VAL A 139 2.82 -22.98 -31.49
C VAL A 139 1.68 -22.03 -31.87
N SER A 140 0.45 -22.43 -31.59
CA SER A 140 -0.72 -21.68 -32.03
C SER A 140 -1.74 -21.49 -30.92
N PHE A 141 -2.57 -20.46 -31.08
CA PHE A 141 -3.66 -20.13 -30.17
C PHE A 141 -4.95 -19.86 -30.94
N ARG A 142 -6.08 -19.94 -30.25
CA ARG A 142 -7.37 -19.42 -30.72
C ARG A 142 -8.25 -19.04 -29.54
N LEU A 143 -9.20 -18.15 -29.75
CA LEU A 143 -10.24 -17.80 -28.80
C LEU A 143 -11.39 -18.82 -28.86
N VAL A 144 -11.76 -19.38 -27.72
CA VAL A 144 -12.90 -20.31 -27.58
C VAL A 144 -13.86 -19.82 -26.51
N GLN A 145 -15.09 -20.33 -26.53
CA GLN A 145 -16.03 -20.13 -25.43
C GLN A 145 -15.69 -21.09 -24.29
N GLY A 146 -15.76 -20.63 -23.04
CA GLY A 146 -15.50 -21.48 -21.87
C GLY A 146 -16.42 -22.70 -21.79
N SER A 147 -17.65 -22.58 -22.32
CA SER A 147 -18.60 -23.69 -22.43
C SER A 147 -18.17 -24.81 -23.39
N GLN A 148 -17.17 -24.57 -24.24
CA GLN A 148 -16.58 -25.55 -25.15
C GLN A 148 -15.36 -26.26 -24.54
N CYS A 149 -14.87 -25.78 -23.40
CA CYS A 149 -13.73 -26.35 -22.71
C CYS A 149 -14.14 -27.58 -21.89
N SER A 150 -13.17 -28.46 -21.61
CA SER A 150 -13.39 -29.58 -20.68
C SER A 150 -13.83 -29.08 -19.31
N TYR A 151 -14.74 -29.80 -18.66
CA TYR A 151 -15.28 -29.42 -17.35
C TYR A 151 -14.22 -29.33 -16.25
N ASP A 152 -13.16 -30.12 -16.34
CA ASP A 152 -12.01 -30.16 -15.43
C ASP A 152 -10.81 -29.33 -15.93
N ALA A 153 -11.01 -28.52 -16.96
CA ALA A 153 -9.96 -27.69 -17.53
C ALA A 153 -9.43 -26.67 -16.52
N GLN A 154 -8.11 -26.53 -16.49
CA GLN A 154 -7.41 -25.48 -15.78
C GLN A 154 -7.03 -24.36 -16.74
N TYR A 155 -6.99 -23.12 -16.25
CA TYR A 155 -6.53 -21.98 -17.02
C TYR A 155 -5.59 -21.10 -16.19
N ILE A 156 -4.72 -20.39 -16.89
CA ILE A 156 -3.84 -19.36 -16.35
C ILE A 156 -4.43 -17.99 -16.68
N THR A 157 -4.28 -17.03 -15.77
CA THR A 157 -4.58 -15.61 -16.04
C THR A 157 -3.28 -14.82 -16.22
N LEU A 158 -3.33 -13.72 -16.99
CA LEU A 158 -2.19 -12.80 -17.15
C LEU A 158 -2.54 -11.39 -16.65
N SER A 159 -1.93 -10.97 -15.56
CA SER A 159 -1.89 -9.57 -15.13
C SER A 159 -0.79 -8.83 -15.88
N HIS A 160 -1.12 -7.73 -16.59
CA HIS A 160 -0.15 -6.98 -17.38
C HIS A 160 -0.48 -5.49 -17.50
N CYS A 161 0.52 -4.68 -17.88
CA CYS A 161 0.32 -3.28 -18.22
C CYS A 161 -0.11 -3.15 -19.69
N TRP A 162 -1.16 -2.35 -19.94
CA TRP A 162 -1.60 -2.10 -21.32
C TRP A 162 -0.59 -1.27 -22.14
N GLY A 163 0.30 -0.55 -21.47
CA GLY A 163 1.32 0.30 -22.06
C GLY A 163 0.81 1.72 -22.41
N PRO A 164 1.74 2.64 -22.72
CA PRO A 164 1.41 4.02 -23.10
C PRO A 164 0.95 4.16 -24.55
N GLN A 165 1.14 3.14 -25.39
CA GLN A 165 0.70 3.18 -26.78
C GLN A 165 -0.83 3.16 -26.88
N PRO A 166 -1.42 3.84 -27.88
CA PRO A 166 -2.85 3.82 -28.08
C PRO A 166 -3.38 2.38 -28.19
N ALA A 167 -4.48 2.07 -27.49
CA ALA A 167 -5.01 0.71 -27.40
C ALA A 167 -5.28 0.02 -28.76
N HIS A 168 -5.38 0.77 -29.86
CA HIS A 168 -5.63 0.29 -31.21
C HIS A 168 -4.40 -0.27 -31.96
N THR A 169 -3.16 -0.05 -31.48
CA THR A 169 -1.94 -0.53 -32.17
C THR A 169 -1.60 -1.99 -31.85
N THR A 170 -2.16 -2.55 -30.77
CA THR A 170 -1.90 -3.91 -30.32
C THR A 170 -3.14 -4.79 -30.50
N LEU A 171 -2.95 -6.08 -30.78
CA LEU A 171 -4.02 -7.07 -30.92
C LEU A 171 -4.95 -7.04 -29.69
N ARG A 172 -6.26 -6.99 -29.96
CA ARG A 172 -7.32 -6.95 -28.95
C ARG A 172 -8.59 -7.58 -29.49
N LEU A 173 -9.46 -8.05 -28.60
CA LEU A 173 -10.77 -8.57 -28.97
C LEU A 173 -11.74 -7.42 -29.26
N LEU A 174 -12.22 -7.37 -30.49
CA LEU A 174 -13.24 -6.47 -31.02
C LEU A 174 -14.26 -7.32 -31.77
N LYS A 175 -15.45 -6.77 -32.03
CA LYS A 175 -16.43 -7.44 -32.89
C LYS A 175 -15.86 -7.79 -34.27
N SER A 176 -14.96 -6.95 -34.80
CA SER A 176 -14.29 -7.17 -36.09
C SER A 176 -13.15 -8.19 -36.04
N THR A 177 -12.53 -8.43 -34.87
CA THR A 177 -11.39 -9.35 -34.74
C THR A 177 -11.77 -10.69 -34.13
N ALA A 178 -12.98 -10.82 -33.58
CA ALA A 178 -13.47 -12.04 -32.93
C ALA A 178 -13.45 -13.27 -33.85
N GLU A 179 -13.91 -13.12 -35.09
CA GLU A 179 -13.94 -14.23 -36.05
C GLU A 179 -12.51 -14.70 -36.41
N PRO A 180 -11.57 -13.82 -36.82
CA PRO A 180 -10.17 -14.20 -36.98
C PRO A 180 -9.58 -14.86 -35.72
N LEU A 181 -9.81 -14.29 -34.52
CA LEU A 181 -9.29 -14.79 -33.25
C LEU A 181 -9.83 -16.18 -32.90
N SER A 182 -11.02 -16.56 -33.37
CA SER A 182 -11.58 -17.91 -33.15
C SER A 182 -10.91 -19.01 -33.98
N ARG A 183 -10.15 -18.63 -35.01
CA ARG A 183 -9.35 -19.55 -35.83
C ARG A 183 -7.95 -19.73 -35.23
N TRP A 184 -7.31 -20.85 -35.52
CA TRP A 184 -5.92 -21.08 -35.11
C TRP A 184 -4.99 -20.04 -35.74
N GLN A 185 -4.24 -19.36 -34.90
CA GLN A 185 -3.25 -18.36 -35.28
C GLN A 185 -1.87 -18.68 -34.68
N PRO A 186 -0.78 -18.38 -35.40
CA PRO A 186 0.57 -18.49 -34.87
C PRO A 186 0.77 -17.52 -33.70
N VAL A 187 1.40 -17.94 -32.60
CA VAL A 187 1.62 -17.08 -31.42
C VAL A 187 2.49 -15.87 -31.71
N GLU A 188 3.26 -15.89 -32.80
CA GLU A 188 4.14 -14.81 -33.25
C GLU A 188 3.39 -13.48 -33.49
N VAL A 189 2.07 -13.52 -33.78
CA VAL A 189 1.25 -12.30 -33.91
C VAL A 189 0.91 -11.65 -32.58
N LEU A 190 1.08 -12.37 -31.47
CA LEU A 190 0.85 -11.84 -30.13
C LEU A 190 2.00 -10.91 -29.71
N PRO A 191 1.74 -9.88 -28.90
CA PRO A 191 2.76 -9.09 -28.22
C PRO A 191 3.70 -9.97 -27.38
N LYS A 192 4.92 -9.49 -27.14
CA LYS A 192 5.97 -10.27 -26.47
C LYS A 192 5.52 -10.80 -25.10
N THR A 193 4.90 -9.97 -24.27
CA THR A 193 4.40 -10.36 -22.93
C THR A 193 3.37 -11.50 -23.03
N PHE A 194 2.54 -11.51 -24.06
CA PHE A 194 1.52 -12.54 -24.25
C PHE A 194 2.15 -13.83 -24.77
N ARG A 195 3.14 -13.74 -25.67
CA ARG A 195 3.94 -14.89 -26.13
C ARG A 195 4.68 -15.54 -24.97
N ASP A 196 5.33 -14.74 -24.13
CA ASP A 196 6.03 -15.25 -22.96
C ASP A 196 5.06 -15.92 -21.98
N ALA A 197 3.84 -15.39 -21.81
CA ALA A 197 2.79 -16.05 -21.01
C ALA A 197 2.35 -17.40 -21.60
N VAL A 198 2.28 -17.53 -22.93
CA VAL A 198 2.07 -18.83 -23.60
C VAL A 198 3.21 -19.80 -23.29
N VAL A 199 4.48 -19.34 -23.29
CA VAL A 199 5.62 -20.18 -22.90
C VAL A 199 5.48 -20.68 -21.46
N VAL A 200 5.12 -19.80 -20.52
CA VAL A 200 4.86 -20.17 -19.12
C VAL A 200 3.72 -21.19 -19.00
N ALA A 201 2.62 -21.00 -19.74
CA ALA A 201 1.52 -21.98 -19.77
C ALA A 201 1.98 -23.36 -20.26
N GLY A 202 2.87 -23.40 -21.26
CA GLY A 202 3.51 -24.62 -21.74
C GLY A 202 4.35 -25.32 -20.67
N HIS A 203 5.12 -24.57 -19.88
CA HIS A 203 5.92 -25.13 -18.78
C HIS A 203 5.06 -25.84 -17.72
N PHE A 204 3.86 -25.32 -17.45
CA PHE A 204 2.91 -25.91 -16.50
C PHE A 204 1.91 -26.87 -17.15
N LYS A 205 2.02 -27.12 -18.46
CA LYS A 205 1.12 -27.99 -19.26
C LYS A 205 -0.35 -27.56 -19.18
N VAL A 206 -0.60 -26.26 -19.05
CA VAL A 206 -1.96 -25.69 -19.02
C VAL A 206 -2.34 -25.23 -20.43
N ARG A 207 -3.48 -25.70 -20.94
CA ARG A 207 -3.92 -25.44 -22.32
C ARG A 207 -4.68 -24.14 -22.49
N TYR A 208 -5.10 -23.50 -21.42
CA TYR A 208 -5.99 -22.35 -21.46
C TYR A 208 -5.35 -21.13 -20.80
N LEU A 209 -5.38 -20.00 -21.49
CA LEU A 209 -4.83 -18.73 -21.02
C LEU A 209 -5.87 -17.63 -21.18
N TRP A 210 -6.11 -16.89 -20.11
CA TRP A 210 -7.01 -15.74 -20.09
C TRP A 210 -6.21 -14.45 -20.01
N ILE A 211 -6.53 -13.52 -20.92
CA ILE A 211 -5.93 -12.18 -20.99
C ILE A 211 -7.09 -11.21 -21.24
N ASP A 212 -7.32 -10.26 -20.32
CA ASP A 212 -8.41 -9.27 -20.38
C ASP A 212 -8.57 -8.66 -21.80
N ARG A 213 -7.47 -8.25 -22.41
CA ARG A 213 -7.40 -7.62 -23.72
C ARG A 213 -7.87 -8.51 -24.89
N LEU A 214 -7.80 -9.84 -24.73
CA LEU A 214 -8.15 -10.82 -25.76
C LEU A 214 -9.40 -11.65 -25.39
N CYS A 215 -9.87 -11.57 -24.16
CA CYS A 215 -11.02 -12.34 -23.67
C CYS A 215 -12.24 -11.47 -23.34
N ILE A 216 -12.09 -10.13 -23.31
CA ILE A 216 -13.17 -9.15 -23.13
C ILE A 216 -13.29 -8.31 -24.41
N TYR A 217 -14.52 -8.06 -24.89
CA TYR A 217 -14.74 -7.16 -26.03
C TYR A 217 -14.44 -5.72 -25.65
N GLN A 218 -13.39 -5.16 -26.27
CA GLN A 218 -12.89 -3.81 -25.98
C GLN A 218 -13.75 -2.69 -26.60
N ASP A 219 -14.74 -3.07 -27.42
CA ASP A 219 -15.72 -2.21 -28.09
C ASP A 219 -17.16 -2.48 -27.62
N SER A 220 -17.33 -3.09 -26.44
CA SER A 220 -18.65 -3.36 -25.84
C SER A 220 -18.68 -3.06 -24.35
N ALA A 221 -19.39 -2.00 -23.96
CA ALA A 221 -19.60 -1.65 -22.56
C ALA A 221 -20.40 -2.72 -21.81
N ASP A 222 -21.39 -3.36 -22.46
CA ASP A 222 -22.19 -4.41 -21.83
C ASP A 222 -21.36 -5.67 -21.56
N ASP A 223 -20.50 -6.05 -22.49
CA ASP A 223 -19.56 -7.16 -22.29
C ASP A 223 -18.56 -6.85 -21.18
N TRP A 224 -18.02 -5.62 -21.15
CA TRP A 224 -17.14 -5.18 -20.07
C TRP A 224 -17.84 -5.21 -18.70
N ARG A 225 -19.11 -4.78 -18.60
CA ARG A 225 -19.88 -4.86 -17.34
C ARG A 225 -20.07 -6.31 -16.89
N HIS A 226 -20.37 -7.21 -17.83
CA HIS A 226 -20.52 -8.62 -17.54
C HIS A 226 -19.20 -9.24 -17.03
N GLU A 227 -18.11 -9.04 -17.77
CA GLU A 227 -16.80 -9.63 -17.44
C GLU A 227 -16.17 -9.00 -16.19
N SER A 228 -16.30 -7.69 -15.99
CA SER A 228 -15.76 -7.01 -14.80
C SER A 228 -16.45 -7.48 -13.51
N SER A 229 -17.77 -7.71 -13.56
CA SER A 229 -18.51 -8.28 -12.42
C SER A 229 -18.11 -9.72 -12.09
N ALA A 230 -17.58 -10.47 -13.05
CA ALA A 230 -17.16 -11.86 -12.89
C ALA A 230 -15.69 -12.01 -12.48
N MET A 231 -14.92 -10.91 -12.37
CA MET A 231 -13.47 -10.96 -12.06
C MET A 231 -13.14 -11.69 -10.76
N GLN A 232 -14.03 -11.63 -9.77
CA GLN A 232 -13.90 -12.40 -8.54
C GLN A 232 -13.72 -13.89 -8.83
N HIS A 233 -14.64 -14.47 -9.60
CA HIS A 233 -14.63 -15.90 -9.92
C HIS A 233 -13.48 -16.25 -10.85
N LEU A 234 -13.18 -15.39 -11.82
CA LEU A 234 -12.08 -15.55 -12.76
C LEU A 234 -10.72 -15.73 -12.06
N TYR A 235 -10.34 -14.83 -11.16
CA TYR A 235 -9.04 -14.95 -10.51
C TYR A 235 -9.04 -16.01 -9.39
N ARG A 236 -10.16 -16.16 -8.67
CA ARG A 236 -10.31 -17.16 -7.59
C ARG A 236 -10.17 -18.60 -8.06
N HIS A 237 -10.64 -18.93 -9.27
CA HIS A 237 -10.61 -20.30 -9.80
C HIS A 237 -9.44 -20.56 -10.74
N GLY A 238 -8.65 -19.54 -11.09
CA GLY A 238 -7.46 -19.70 -11.91
C GLY A 238 -6.43 -20.64 -11.29
N PHE A 239 -5.80 -21.47 -12.13
CA PHE A 239 -4.73 -22.37 -11.69
C PHE A 239 -3.49 -21.59 -11.23
N LEU A 240 -3.15 -20.53 -11.96
CA LEU A 240 -2.02 -19.66 -11.67
C LEU A 240 -2.30 -18.30 -12.30
N ASN A 241 -2.09 -17.22 -11.55
CA ASN A 241 -1.97 -15.90 -12.13
C ASN A 241 -0.51 -15.62 -12.47
N VAL A 242 -0.21 -15.37 -13.74
CA VAL A 242 1.11 -14.91 -14.19
C VAL A 242 1.09 -13.40 -14.18
N SER A 243 2.02 -12.80 -13.45
CA SER A 243 2.10 -11.35 -13.30
C SER A 243 3.32 -10.82 -14.05
N ALA A 244 3.06 -10.02 -15.09
CA ALA A 244 4.08 -9.31 -15.87
C ALA A 244 4.60 -8.09 -15.11
N LEU A 245 5.11 -8.33 -13.90
CA LEU A 245 5.38 -7.32 -12.89
C LEU A 245 6.31 -6.22 -13.41
N GLY A 246 7.46 -6.61 -13.99
CA GLY A 246 8.46 -5.68 -14.54
C GLY A 246 8.12 -5.07 -15.90
N ALA A 247 7.01 -5.48 -16.52
CA ALA A 247 6.64 -5.05 -17.88
C ALA A 247 5.78 -3.78 -17.83
N HIS A 248 6.23 -2.73 -18.50
CA HIS A 248 5.49 -1.49 -18.69
C HIS A 248 4.43 -1.60 -19.79
N SER A 249 4.56 -2.59 -20.69
CA SER A 249 3.62 -2.82 -21.79
C SER A 249 3.59 -4.28 -22.26
N GLY A 250 2.75 -4.56 -23.26
CA GLY A 250 2.72 -5.86 -23.96
C GLY A 250 4.00 -6.19 -24.75
N ASP A 251 4.89 -5.21 -24.96
CA ASP A 251 6.08 -5.38 -25.82
C ASP A 251 7.35 -5.78 -25.03
N ASP A 252 7.35 -5.64 -23.70
CA ASP A 252 8.54 -5.84 -22.88
C ASP A 252 8.86 -7.33 -22.65
N GLY A 253 7.82 -8.16 -22.53
CA GLY A 253 7.96 -9.57 -22.17
C GLY A 253 7.90 -9.85 -20.67
N LEU A 254 7.92 -11.13 -20.31
CA LEU A 254 8.08 -11.60 -18.92
C LEU A 254 9.57 -11.90 -18.61
N PHE A 255 10.36 -12.16 -19.64
CA PHE A 255 11.70 -12.71 -19.49
C PHE A 255 12.78 -11.61 -19.57
N PHE A 256 13.13 -11.05 -18.41
CA PHE A 256 14.10 -9.97 -18.28
C PHE A 256 15.52 -10.53 -18.16
N SER A 257 16.41 -10.06 -19.04
CA SER A 257 17.85 -10.31 -18.93
C SER A 257 18.45 -9.45 -17.83
N ARG A 258 19.35 -10.03 -17.04
CA ARG A 258 19.88 -9.43 -15.82
C ARG A 258 21.40 -9.57 -15.80
N LYS A 259 22.09 -8.54 -15.31
CA LYS A 259 23.50 -8.70 -14.96
C LYS A 259 23.56 -9.59 -13.72
N MET A 260 24.26 -10.72 -13.80
CA MET A 260 24.45 -11.60 -12.64
C MET A 260 24.89 -10.78 -11.43
N TRP A 261 24.27 -11.02 -10.28
CA TRP A 261 24.48 -10.34 -9.00
C TRP A 261 25.89 -10.48 -8.38
N LYS A 262 26.93 -10.75 -9.19
CA LYS A 262 28.29 -11.07 -8.75
C LYS A 262 29.01 -9.97 -7.96
N GLU A 263 28.46 -8.76 -7.84
CA GLU A 263 29.22 -7.66 -7.23
C GLU A 263 28.62 -6.96 -6.01
N LYS A 264 27.33 -7.09 -5.65
CA LYS A 264 26.79 -6.36 -4.47
C LYS A 264 25.59 -7.04 -3.80
N LEU A 265 25.80 -8.15 -3.10
CA LEU A 265 24.97 -8.47 -1.94
C LEU A 265 25.60 -7.73 -0.74
N SER A 266 25.31 -6.44 -0.60
CA SER A 266 25.59 -5.79 0.68
C SER A 266 24.48 -6.22 1.63
N PRO A 267 24.75 -6.95 2.73
CA PRO A 267 23.76 -7.13 3.77
C PRO A 267 23.27 -5.73 4.19
N ALA A 268 21.98 -5.47 4.03
CA ALA A 268 21.38 -4.25 4.55
C ALA A 268 21.38 -4.37 6.07
N VAL A 269 22.00 -3.42 6.76
CA VAL A 269 21.91 -3.29 8.21
C VAL A 269 20.89 -2.21 8.49
N GLU A 270 19.76 -2.59 9.07
CA GLU A 270 18.75 -1.64 9.55
C GLU A 270 19.09 -1.30 11.00
N PHE A 271 19.23 -0.01 11.28
CA PHE A 271 19.45 0.51 12.63
C PHE A 271 18.12 0.96 13.20
N ARG A 272 17.65 0.32 14.27
CA ARG A 272 16.44 0.74 15.00
C ARG A 272 16.82 1.36 16.35
N PRO A 273 16.37 2.59 16.65
CA PRO A 273 16.46 3.13 18.00
C PRO A 273 15.60 2.28 18.95
N SER A 274 16.19 1.79 20.05
CA SER A 274 15.44 1.18 21.16
C SER A 274 15.20 2.23 22.24
N PRO A 275 14.00 2.36 22.82
CA PRO A 275 13.71 3.34 23.87
C PRO A 275 14.30 3.03 25.25
N ALA A 276 14.99 1.90 25.43
CA ALA A 276 15.42 1.48 26.77
C ALA A 276 16.79 2.08 27.16
N THR A 277 16.73 3.13 28.00
CA THR A 277 17.75 3.58 28.97
C THR A 277 19.11 4.05 28.43
N GLU A 278 19.58 5.20 28.95
CA GLU A 278 20.89 5.85 28.80
C GLU A 278 22.08 4.94 28.39
N ALA A 279 22.14 4.63 27.11
CA ALA A 279 23.28 4.28 26.28
C ALA A 279 22.67 3.76 24.98
N THR A 280 22.61 4.60 23.94
CA THR A 280 22.02 4.24 22.65
C THR A 280 22.84 3.12 21.99
N MET A 281 22.61 1.87 22.38
CA MET A 281 23.11 0.71 21.68
C MET A 281 22.32 0.59 20.38
N LEU A 282 22.96 0.97 19.28
CA LEU A 282 22.53 0.66 17.92
C LEU A 282 22.56 -0.86 17.75
N ASN A 283 21.42 -1.51 17.96
CA ASN A 283 21.25 -2.88 17.51
C ASN A 283 21.16 -2.85 15.98
N GLY A 284 22.27 -3.12 15.30
CA GLY A 284 22.27 -3.37 13.87
C GLY A 284 21.59 -4.71 13.62
N ILE A 285 20.40 -4.70 13.03
CA ILE A 285 19.74 -5.91 12.57
C ILE A 285 20.22 -6.13 11.14
N ILE A 286 20.88 -7.27 10.87
CA ILE A 286 21.04 -7.75 9.50
C ILE A 286 19.63 -7.99 8.99
N VAL A 287 19.19 -7.19 8.03
CA VAL A 287 17.87 -7.36 7.43
C VAL A 287 17.85 -8.76 6.81
N PRO A 288 16.97 -9.66 7.28
CA PRO A 288 16.86 -10.99 6.68
C PRO A 288 16.53 -10.84 5.20
N PHE A 289 17.03 -11.78 4.39
CA PHE A 289 16.65 -11.90 2.97
C PHE A 289 15.12 -11.86 2.76
N GLY A 290 14.29 -12.12 3.77
CA GLY A 290 12.82 -11.95 3.73
C GLY A 290 12.33 -10.56 3.27
N LYS A 291 13.01 -9.45 3.60
CA LYS A 291 12.61 -8.11 3.09
C LYS A 291 12.97 -7.89 1.61
N SER A 292 13.69 -8.82 0.98
CA SER A 292 14.07 -8.73 -0.44
C SER A 292 12.88 -8.87 -1.39
N TRP A 293 11.77 -9.44 -0.91
CA TRP A 293 10.49 -9.45 -1.62
C TRP A 293 10.08 -8.01 -2.01
N HIS A 294 10.00 -7.08 -1.05
CA HIS A 294 9.49 -5.72 -1.26
C HIS A 294 10.47 -4.78 -1.96
N HIS A 295 11.77 -4.92 -1.68
CA HIS A 295 12.79 -4.00 -2.20
C HIS A 295 12.91 -4.05 -3.74
N GLY A 296 12.38 -5.08 -4.39
CA GLY A 296 12.21 -5.11 -5.85
C GLY A 296 10.77 -4.88 -6.32
N PHE A 297 9.77 -5.38 -5.58
CA PHE A 297 8.36 -5.38 -5.99
C PHE A 297 7.75 -3.97 -6.16
N ASN A 298 8.08 -3.02 -5.27
CA ASN A 298 7.45 -1.68 -5.25
C ASN A 298 7.91 -0.73 -6.37
N GLN A 299 8.96 -1.09 -7.10
CA GLN A 299 9.51 -0.25 -8.17
C GLN A 299 9.05 -0.71 -9.55
N ASP A 300 8.38 -1.87 -9.62
CA ASP A 300 7.92 -2.44 -10.87
C ASP A 300 6.56 -1.82 -11.29
N PRO A 301 6.31 -1.60 -12.58
CA PRO A 301 5.19 -0.77 -13.05
C PRO A 301 3.80 -1.34 -12.74
N LEU A 302 3.65 -2.67 -12.72
CA LEU A 302 2.34 -3.30 -12.66
C LEU A 302 1.61 -3.08 -11.33
N VAL A 303 2.34 -2.97 -10.21
CA VAL A 303 1.76 -2.81 -8.86
C VAL A 303 1.09 -1.47 -8.65
N HIS A 304 1.38 -0.50 -9.53
CA HIS A 304 0.75 0.81 -9.50
C HIS A 304 -0.56 0.87 -10.29
N ARG A 305 -1.09 -0.25 -10.82
CA ARG A 305 -2.40 -0.28 -11.48
C ARG A 305 -3.49 -0.73 -10.51
N GLY A 306 -4.60 0.01 -10.43
CA GLY A 306 -5.67 -0.26 -9.46
C GLY A 306 -6.29 -1.66 -9.59
N TRP A 307 -6.60 -2.09 -10.82
CA TRP A 307 -7.17 -3.42 -11.07
C TRP A 307 -6.26 -4.57 -10.61
N VAL A 308 -4.94 -4.41 -10.70
CA VAL A 308 -3.96 -5.47 -10.38
C VAL A 308 -4.03 -5.89 -8.92
N LEU A 309 -4.42 -5.00 -8.00
CA LEU A 309 -4.57 -5.36 -6.59
C LEU A 309 -5.63 -6.47 -6.42
N GLN A 310 -6.78 -6.31 -7.06
CA GLN A 310 -7.84 -7.32 -7.05
C GLN A 310 -7.38 -8.62 -7.72
N GLU A 311 -6.75 -8.53 -8.88
CA GLU A 311 -6.20 -9.70 -9.60
C GLU A 311 -5.21 -10.49 -8.75
N ARG A 312 -4.33 -9.79 -8.02
CA ARG A 312 -3.37 -10.36 -7.10
C ARG A 312 -4.08 -11.06 -5.95
N LEU A 313 -5.01 -10.39 -5.27
CA LEU A 313 -5.57 -10.84 -3.99
C LEU A 313 -6.61 -11.94 -4.10
N LEU A 314 -7.35 -11.97 -5.20
CA LEU A 314 -8.29 -13.06 -5.48
C LEU A 314 -7.58 -14.35 -5.92
N ALA A 315 -6.44 -14.23 -6.62
CA ALA A 315 -5.71 -15.38 -7.13
C ALA A 315 -5.11 -16.23 -6.00
N PRO A 316 -5.39 -17.55 -5.95
CA PRO A 316 -4.79 -18.45 -4.95
C PRO A 316 -3.27 -18.52 -5.05
N ARG A 317 -2.73 -18.31 -6.26
CA ARG A 317 -1.34 -18.46 -6.65
C ARG A 317 -0.98 -17.37 -7.66
N VAL A 318 0.12 -16.66 -7.39
CA VAL A 318 0.65 -15.63 -8.28
C VAL A 318 2.15 -15.88 -8.49
N LEU A 319 2.55 -16.04 -9.74
CA LEU A 319 3.94 -16.09 -10.16
C LEU A 319 4.27 -14.76 -10.85
N TYR A 320 5.14 -13.96 -10.23
CA TYR A 320 5.55 -12.68 -10.79
C TYR A 320 6.88 -12.80 -11.50
N PHE A 321 6.94 -12.15 -12.66
CA PHE A 321 8.16 -11.90 -13.42
C PHE A 321 8.51 -10.42 -13.28
N GLY A 322 9.27 -10.09 -12.23
CA GLY A 322 9.75 -8.73 -11.97
C GLY A 322 10.99 -8.39 -12.80
N SER A 323 11.33 -7.10 -12.85
CA SER A 323 12.52 -6.63 -13.59
C SER A 323 13.84 -7.17 -13.01
N ARG A 324 13.83 -7.55 -11.73
CA ARG A 324 15.01 -8.00 -10.98
C ARG A 324 15.02 -9.50 -10.67
N GLN A 325 13.87 -10.10 -10.38
CA GLN A 325 13.73 -11.51 -10.04
C GLN A 325 12.34 -12.06 -10.27
N ALA A 326 12.23 -13.38 -10.24
CA ALA A 326 10.96 -14.06 -10.10
C ALA A 326 10.51 -14.08 -8.63
N TYR A 327 9.19 -14.07 -8.45
CA TYR A 327 8.55 -14.00 -7.15
C TYR A 327 7.34 -14.94 -7.12
N TRP A 328 7.07 -15.57 -5.99
CA TRP A 328 5.91 -16.41 -5.75
C TRP A 328 5.09 -15.94 -4.56
N GLU A 329 3.77 -15.86 -4.72
CA GLU A 329 2.83 -15.61 -3.63
C GLU A 329 1.64 -16.57 -3.73
N CYS A 330 1.24 -17.12 -2.59
CA CYS A 330 0.03 -17.92 -2.47
C CYS A 330 -0.66 -17.64 -1.12
N ARG A 331 -1.74 -18.35 -0.80
CA ARG A 331 -2.50 -18.14 0.44
C ARG A 331 -1.78 -18.50 1.73
N GLN A 332 -0.67 -19.23 1.67
CA GLN A 332 0.14 -19.57 2.85
C GLN A 332 1.39 -18.70 3.04
N GLY A 333 1.77 -17.90 2.04
CA GLY A 333 2.99 -17.11 2.13
C GLY A 333 3.57 -16.75 0.77
N HIS A 334 4.75 -16.16 0.82
CA HIS A 334 5.50 -15.66 -0.33
C HIS A 334 6.97 -16.13 -0.26
N ARG A 335 7.68 -16.08 -1.39
CA ARG A 335 9.10 -16.44 -1.53
C ARG A 335 9.66 -15.93 -2.85
N CYS A 336 10.92 -15.49 -2.89
CA CYS A 336 11.53 -14.97 -4.14
C CYS A 336 12.81 -15.73 -4.47
N GLU A 337 13.43 -15.46 -5.62
CA GLU A 337 14.66 -16.18 -5.98
C GLU A 337 15.78 -15.95 -4.96
N MET A 338 15.89 -14.75 -4.37
CA MET A 338 16.89 -14.46 -3.33
C MET A 338 16.55 -15.05 -1.94
N ALA A 339 15.31 -15.44 -1.72
CA ALA A 339 14.81 -16.05 -0.48
C ALA A 339 13.82 -17.16 -0.85
N PRO A 340 14.31 -18.33 -1.31
CA PRO A 340 13.50 -19.38 -1.91
C PRO A 340 12.65 -20.14 -0.88
N GLU A 341 12.98 -20.05 0.41
CA GLU A 341 12.18 -20.59 1.50
C GLU A 341 10.87 -19.80 1.68
N MET A 342 9.80 -20.49 2.08
CA MET A 342 8.52 -19.83 2.32
C MET A 342 8.57 -18.94 3.56
N THR A 343 8.11 -17.70 3.43
CA THR A 343 7.91 -16.78 4.56
C THR A 343 6.45 -16.35 4.64
N ASN A 344 5.94 -16.30 5.87
CA ASN A 344 4.64 -15.70 6.21
C ASN A 344 4.81 -14.48 7.14
N GLU A 345 6.05 -14.02 7.34
CA GLU A 345 6.33 -12.88 8.19
C GLU A 345 5.53 -11.67 7.71
N TRP A 346 5.01 -10.93 8.69
CA TRP A 346 4.37 -9.65 8.49
C TRP A 346 5.42 -8.69 7.96
N ILE A 347 5.32 -8.37 6.68
CA ILE A 347 6.16 -7.34 6.10
C ILE A 347 5.25 -6.15 5.80
N ASP A 348 5.80 -4.94 5.92
CA ASP A 348 5.16 -3.62 5.80
C ASP A 348 4.49 -3.33 4.44
N TYR A 349 4.14 -4.36 3.67
CA TYR A 349 3.32 -4.26 2.48
C TYR A 349 2.02 -5.04 2.67
N PRO A 350 0.88 -4.39 2.52
CA PRO A 350 -0.43 -4.96 2.83
C PRO A 350 -0.74 -6.24 2.05
N SER A 351 -1.56 -7.10 2.69
CA SER A 351 -2.49 -8.11 2.13
C SER A 351 -2.05 -9.58 1.88
N THR A 352 -0.90 -10.06 2.39
CA THR A 352 -0.73 -11.53 2.56
C THR A 352 -1.69 -12.10 3.60
N LEU A 353 -2.06 -11.31 4.60
CA LEU A 353 -3.05 -11.72 5.59
C LEU A 353 -4.43 -11.88 4.96
N TRP A 354 -4.90 -10.95 4.10
CA TRP A 354 -6.15 -11.13 3.35
C TRP A 354 -6.23 -12.52 2.70
N LYS A 355 -5.23 -12.89 1.89
CA LYS A 355 -5.17 -14.21 1.24
C LYS A 355 -5.22 -15.38 2.23
N THR A 356 -4.57 -15.23 3.37
CA THR A 356 -4.55 -16.23 4.44
C THR A 356 -5.93 -16.36 5.10
N LEU A 357 -6.59 -15.23 5.38
CA LEU A 357 -7.92 -15.17 6.00
C LEU A 357 -8.98 -15.78 5.08
N VAL A 358 -8.92 -15.48 3.79
CA VAL A 358 -9.90 -16.03 2.82
C VAL A 358 -9.60 -17.47 2.42
N GLY A 359 -8.35 -17.91 2.56
CA GLY A 359 -7.88 -19.26 2.20
C GLY A 359 -8.40 -20.40 3.07
N GLY A 360 -9.08 -20.13 4.19
CA GLY A 360 -9.84 -21.14 4.92
C GLY A 360 -9.01 -22.12 5.77
N GLU A 361 -7.75 -21.83 6.06
CA GLU A 361 -6.93 -22.67 6.96
C GLU A 361 -7.16 -22.40 8.46
N ARG A 362 -7.75 -21.24 8.80
CA ARG A 362 -8.16 -20.95 10.16
C ARG A 362 -9.66 -21.25 10.33
N PRO A 363 -10.07 -21.90 11.43
CA PRO A 363 -11.49 -22.00 11.76
C PRO A 363 -12.11 -20.60 11.74
N CYS A 364 -13.26 -20.45 11.08
CA CYS A 364 -13.97 -19.16 10.99
C CYS A 364 -14.21 -18.54 12.38
N SER A 365 -14.34 -19.37 13.41
CA SER A 365 -14.47 -18.97 14.82
C SER A 365 -13.27 -18.22 15.43
N GLU A 366 -12.10 -18.22 14.78
CA GLU A 366 -10.90 -17.52 15.27
C GLU A 366 -10.63 -16.17 14.57
N VAL A 367 -11.39 -15.85 13.51
CA VAL A 367 -11.24 -14.59 12.78
C VAL A 367 -12.15 -13.54 13.40
N LEU A 368 -11.55 -12.60 14.14
CA LEU A 368 -12.28 -11.46 14.70
C LEU A 368 -12.72 -10.49 13.58
N PRO A 369 -13.96 -9.95 13.62
CA PRO A 369 -14.41 -8.91 12.69
C PRO A 369 -13.49 -7.68 12.62
N SER A 370 -12.81 -7.34 13.72
CA SER A 370 -11.80 -6.28 13.76
C SER A 370 -10.65 -6.55 12.79
N ARG A 371 -10.10 -7.77 12.77
CA ARG A 371 -9.03 -8.14 11.85
C ARG A 371 -9.42 -8.04 10.38
N LEU A 372 -10.68 -8.37 10.03
CA LEU A 372 -11.18 -8.17 8.66
C LEU A 372 -11.32 -6.68 8.33
N SER A 373 -11.71 -5.87 9.31
CA SER A 373 -11.76 -4.41 9.18
C SER A 373 -10.38 -3.83 8.88
N ASP A 374 -9.37 -4.27 9.65
CA ASP A 374 -7.99 -3.82 9.52
C ASP A 374 -7.42 -4.22 8.15
N GLU A 375 -7.71 -5.44 7.69
CA GLU A 375 -7.30 -5.88 6.36
C GLU A 375 -8.02 -5.13 5.23
N TRP A 376 -9.31 -4.84 5.38
CA TRP A 376 -10.02 -4.00 4.41
C TRP A 376 -9.42 -2.60 4.35
N ALA A 377 -9.12 -2.00 5.51
CA ALA A 377 -8.44 -0.72 5.60
C ALA A 377 -7.08 -0.76 4.88
N ASN A 378 -6.27 -1.79 5.14
CA ASN A 378 -5.00 -2.02 4.45
C ASN A 378 -5.16 -2.14 2.92
N ILE A 379 -6.19 -2.85 2.45
CA ILE A 379 -6.52 -2.97 1.02
C ILE A 379 -6.85 -1.59 0.43
N VAL A 380 -7.71 -0.81 1.09
CA VAL A 380 -8.10 0.53 0.63
C VAL A 380 -6.88 1.48 0.58
N GLU A 381 -6.06 1.51 1.63
CA GLU A 381 -4.84 2.33 1.65
C GLU A 381 -3.83 1.94 0.55
N SER A 382 -3.75 0.66 0.20
CA SER A 382 -2.95 0.18 -0.93
C SER A 382 -3.51 0.66 -2.24
N TYR A 383 -4.82 0.46 -2.39
CA TYR A 383 -5.54 0.68 -3.63
C TYR A 383 -5.55 2.17 -4.01
N THR A 384 -5.69 3.05 -3.03
CA THR A 384 -5.71 4.50 -3.25
C THR A 384 -4.37 5.07 -3.71
N LYS A 385 -3.26 4.34 -3.49
CA LYS A 385 -1.93 4.64 -4.04
C LYS A 385 -1.76 4.19 -5.50
N CYS A 386 -2.69 3.39 -6.03
CA CYS A 386 -2.66 2.92 -7.40
C CYS A 386 -3.35 3.89 -8.37
N ASN A 387 -2.95 3.80 -9.64
CA ASN A 387 -3.49 4.55 -10.76
C ASN A 387 -4.61 3.79 -11.47
N LEU A 388 -5.65 4.52 -11.88
CA LEU A 388 -6.71 4.03 -12.75
C LEU A 388 -6.67 4.75 -14.10
N THR A 389 -6.91 4.00 -15.17
CA THR A 389 -7.06 4.58 -16.50
C THR A 389 -8.41 5.29 -16.64
N PHE A 390 -9.47 4.70 -16.08
CA PHE A 390 -10.81 5.26 -16.05
C PHE A 390 -11.20 5.60 -14.60
N PRO A 391 -11.40 6.88 -14.25
CA PRO A 391 -11.76 7.28 -12.89
C PRO A 391 -13.04 6.65 -12.36
N SER A 392 -13.98 6.26 -13.24
CA SER A 392 -15.24 5.57 -12.91
C SER A 392 -15.03 4.17 -12.32
N ASP A 393 -13.89 3.54 -12.58
CA ASP A 393 -13.60 2.17 -12.12
C ASP A 393 -13.26 2.10 -10.62
N LYS A 394 -13.29 3.23 -9.89
CA LYS A 394 -12.77 3.35 -8.52
C LYS A 394 -13.36 2.34 -7.53
N LEU A 395 -14.65 2.06 -7.62
CA LEU A 395 -15.29 1.03 -6.78
C LEU A 395 -15.33 -0.33 -7.49
N VAL A 396 -15.60 -0.32 -8.80
CA VAL A 396 -15.71 -1.53 -9.62
C VAL A 396 -14.43 -2.39 -9.55
N ALA A 397 -13.26 -1.76 -9.52
CA ALA A 397 -11.96 -2.44 -9.45
C ALA A 397 -11.66 -3.12 -8.10
N LEU A 398 -12.49 -2.91 -7.08
CA LEU A 398 -12.45 -3.63 -5.80
C LEU A 398 -13.69 -4.51 -5.58
N SER A 399 -14.65 -4.52 -6.50
CA SER A 399 -15.96 -5.14 -6.29
C SER A 399 -15.86 -6.62 -5.94
N GLY A 400 -14.95 -7.38 -6.57
CA GLY A 400 -14.73 -8.79 -6.27
C GLY A 400 -14.12 -9.03 -4.89
N LEU A 401 -13.26 -8.13 -4.40
CA LEU A 401 -12.76 -8.19 -3.01
C LEU A 401 -13.84 -7.83 -2.00
N ALA A 402 -14.71 -6.87 -2.35
CA ALA A 402 -15.86 -6.55 -1.53
C ALA A 402 -16.83 -7.74 -1.44
N GLU A 403 -17.16 -8.42 -2.54
CA GLU A 403 -18.01 -9.62 -2.49
C GLU A 403 -17.38 -10.75 -1.66
N GLU A 404 -16.06 -10.96 -1.76
CA GLU A 404 -15.37 -11.95 -0.90
C GLU A 404 -15.42 -11.57 0.59
N MET A 405 -15.30 -10.28 0.92
CA MET A 405 -15.50 -9.80 2.29
C MET A 405 -16.93 -10.01 2.77
N LYS A 406 -17.93 -9.74 1.92
CA LYS A 406 -19.35 -9.96 2.22
C LYS A 406 -19.60 -11.42 2.57
N GLU A 407 -19.06 -12.35 1.80
CA GLU A 407 -19.11 -13.78 2.09
C GLU A 407 -18.44 -14.14 3.42
N LYS A 408 -17.25 -13.61 3.69
CA LYS A 408 -16.50 -13.89 4.92
C LYS A 408 -17.17 -13.37 6.18
N LEU A 409 -17.71 -12.15 6.14
CA LEU A 409 -18.45 -11.57 7.25
C LEU A 409 -19.69 -12.41 7.60
N ARG A 410 -20.40 -12.91 6.57
CA ARG A 410 -21.50 -13.86 6.76
C ARG A 410 -21.04 -15.17 7.40
N GLU A 411 -19.90 -15.73 6.96
CA GLU A 411 -19.36 -16.98 7.53
C GLU A 411 -19.00 -16.87 9.02
N ILE A 412 -18.58 -15.69 9.49
CA ILE A 412 -18.24 -15.45 10.91
C ILE A 412 -19.42 -14.90 11.74
N GLY A 413 -20.64 -14.93 11.19
CA GLY A 413 -21.86 -14.56 11.92
C GLY A 413 -22.13 -13.05 12.02
N VAL A 414 -21.45 -12.22 11.22
CA VAL A 414 -21.82 -10.80 11.04
C VAL A 414 -22.91 -10.75 9.97
N GLU A 415 -24.12 -11.13 10.36
CA GLU A 415 -25.30 -11.15 9.49
C GLU A 415 -25.74 -9.72 9.11
N GLU A 416 -26.36 -9.56 7.94
CA GLU A 416 -26.96 -8.31 7.41
C GLU A 416 -26.01 -7.12 7.16
N ASN A 417 -24.69 -7.30 7.23
CA ASN A 417 -23.76 -6.19 6.97
C ASN A 417 -23.74 -5.75 5.49
N LYS A 418 -23.98 -4.46 5.24
CA LYS A 418 -24.03 -3.89 3.90
C LYS A 418 -22.73 -3.20 3.50
N TYR A 419 -22.42 -3.30 2.20
CA TYR A 419 -21.35 -2.54 1.57
C TYR A 419 -21.87 -1.15 1.17
N MET A 420 -21.14 -0.12 1.55
CA MET A 420 -21.54 1.27 1.43
C MET A 420 -20.45 2.05 0.71
N ALA A 421 -20.46 2.06 -0.63
CA ALA A 421 -19.54 2.85 -1.45
C ALA A 421 -18.06 2.77 -1.00
N GLY A 422 -17.52 1.59 -0.69
CA GLY A 422 -16.12 1.44 -0.24
C GLY A 422 -15.92 1.24 1.25
N ILE A 423 -16.97 1.38 2.07
CA ILE A 423 -16.93 1.11 3.52
C ILE A 423 -18.01 0.10 3.93
N TRP A 424 -18.01 -0.35 5.18
CA TRP A 424 -18.92 -1.38 5.68
C TRP A 424 -19.79 -0.86 6.83
N GLU A 425 -21.07 -1.25 6.83
CA GLU A 425 -22.04 -0.80 7.83
C GLU A 425 -21.62 -1.14 9.27
N TYR A 426 -21.14 -2.36 9.52
CA TYR A 426 -20.74 -2.82 10.87
C TYR A 426 -19.62 -2.00 11.50
N ASN A 427 -18.75 -1.40 10.68
CA ASN A 427 -17.62 -0.58 11.14
C ASN A 427 -17.68 0.87 10.62
N VAL A 428 -18.87 1.33 10.19
CA VAL A 428 -19.07 2.60 9.48
C VAL A 428 -18.42 3.79 10.19
N ARG A 429 -18.48 3.83 11.53
CA ARG A 429 -17.88 4.89 12.35
C ARG A 429 -16.37 5.01 12.17
N HIS A 430 -15.67 3.88 12.16
CA HIS A 430 -14.22 3.81 11.92
C HIS A 430 -13.91 4.05 10.44
N ALA A 431 -14.76 3.54 9.58
CA ALA A 431 -14.55 3.68 8.15
C ALA A 431 -14.80 5.11 7.64
N LEU A 432 -15.47 5.97 8.42
CA LEU A 432 -15.69 7.39 8.11
C LEU A 432 -14.51 8.30 8.51
N ILE A 433 -13.58 7.87 9.36
CA ILE A 433 -12.46 8.70 9.82
C ILE A 433 -11.20 8.58 8.95
N TRP A 434 -11.36 8.21 7.67
CA TRP A 434 -10.27 8.28 6.71
C TRP A 434 -9.83 9.74 6.49
N PHE A 435 -8.58 9.97 6.07
CA PHE A 435 -8.07 11.29 5.72
C PHE A 435 -6.97 11.20 4.65
N PRO A 436 -6.77 12.23 3.81
CA PRO A 436 -5.77 12.18 2.75
C PRO A 436 -4.34 12.11 3.29
N GLN A 437 -3.47 11.34 2.63
CA GLN A 437 -2.05 11.31 2.91
C GLN A 437 -1.35 12.45 2.13
N GLY A 438 -1.05 13.54 2.83
CA GLY A 438 -0.39 14.71 2.24
C GLY A 438 -1.31 15.54 1.34
N ASN A 439 -0.73 16.41 0.51
CA ASN A 439 -1.46 17.45 -0.23
C ASN A 439 -1.86 17.02 -1.65
N GLU A 440 -1.73 15.74 -1.99
CA GLU A 440 -1.91 15.25 -3.37
C GLU A 440 -3.34 14.86 -3.70
N ALA A 441 -4.22 14.78 -2.69
CA ALA A 441 -5.60 14.35 -2.87
C ALA A 441 -6.43 15.36 -3.70
N ARG A 442 -7.24 14.83 -4.61
CA ARG A 442 -8.07 15.61 -5.55
C ARG A 442 -9.46 15.00 -5.65
N ARG A 443 -10.49 15.85 -5.73
CA ARG A 443 -11.85 15.39 -6.05
C ARG A 443 -11.93 14.96 -7.51
N ALA A 444 -12.62 13.85 -7.77
CA ALA A 444 -12.90 13.43 -9.13
C ALA A 444 -13.76 14.49 -9.86
N PRO A 445 -13.49 14.80 -11.13
CA PRO A 445 -14.25 15.82 -11.88
C PRO A 445 -15.69 15.39 -12.21
N GLN A 446 -15.96 14.08 -12.20
CA GLN A 446 -17.28 13.49 -12.41
C GLN A 446 -17.68 12.70 -11.16
N TYR A 447 -18.97 12.66 -10.89
CA TYR A 447 -19.50 11.86 -9.79
C TYR A 447 -19.17 10.38 -10.02
N ARG A 448 -18.67 9.73 -8.97
CA ARG A 448 -18.43 8.27 -8.93
C ARG A 448 -18.67 7.63 -7.56
N ALA A 449 -18.72 8.46 -6.51
CA ALA A 449 -18.95 8.06 -5.14
C ALA A 449 -19.41 9.29 -4.32
N PRO A 450 -20.19 9.09 -3.24
CA PRO A 450 -20.62 10.16 -2.35
C PRO A 450 -19.45 10.73 -1.53
N THR A 451 -19.54 11.98 -1.06
CA THR A 451 -18.36 12.67 -0.49
C THR A 451 -17.86 12.08 0.83
N TRP A 452 -18.71 11.35 1.56
CA TRP A 452 -18.32 10.63 2.77
C TRP A 452 -17.47 9.38 2.49
N SER A 453 -17.47 8.89 1.25
CA SER A 453 -16.63 7.78 0.81
C SER A 453 -15.24 8.26 0.39
N TRP A 454 -14.21 7.51 0.78
CA TRP A 454 -12.83 7.71 0.31
C TRP A 454 -12.73 7.62 -1.23
N ALA A 455 -13.64 6.90 -1.88
CA ALA A 455 -13.65 6.72 -3.33
C ALA A 455 -14.03 8.01 -4.08
N ALA A 456 -14.53 9.05 -3.40
CA ALA A 456 -14.75 10.36 -4.00
C ALA A 456 -13.44 11.09 -4.36
N LEU A 457 -12.30 10.65 -3.80
CA LEU A 457 -11.00 11.24 -4.01
C LEU A 457 -10.06 10.38 -4.85
N ASP A 458 -9.21 11.03 -5.62
CA ASP A 458 -7.96 10.48 -6.16
C ASP A 458 -6.80 10.92 -5.29
N GLY A 459 -5.89 9.99 -5.01
CA GLY A 459 -4.75 10.20 -4.13
C GLY A 459 -4.74 9.21 -2.96
N PRO A 460 -3.57 8.99 -2.34
CA PRO A 460 -3.44 8.11 -1.20
C PRO A 460 -4.23 8.63 0.02
N ILE A 461 -4.84 7.73 0.78
CA ILE A 461 -5.51 8.03 2.05
C ILE A 461 -4.94 7.15 3.17
N PHE A 462 -5.16 7.57 4.41
CA PHE A 462 -5.05 6.74 5.60
C PHE A 462 -6.44 6.45 6.14
N MET A 463 -6.63 5.22 6.63
CA MET A 463 -7.80 4.85 7.42
C MET A 463 -7.51 5.19 8.89
N GLY A 464 -8.43 5.90 9.54
CA GLY A 464 -8.23 6.35 10.91
C GLY A 464 -8.13 5.20 11.92
N GLN A 465 -7.34 5.42 12.97
CA GLN A 465 -7.25 4.52 14.13
C GLN A 465 -8.55 4.60 14.94
N GLY A 466 -9.03 3.48 15.47
CA GLY A 466 -10.42 3.29 15.95
C GLY A 466 -10.97 4.33 16.96
N ILE A 467 -12.26 4.24 17.26
CA ILE A 467 -13.02 5.13 18.16
C ILE A 467 -13.42 4.33 19.42
N SER A 468 -12.98 4.75 20.60
CA SER A 468 -13.31 4.14 21.91
C SER A 468 -14.71 4.51 22.36
N HIS A 469 -15.05 5.79 22.26
CA HIS A 469 -16.27 6.37 22.81
C HIS A 469 -17.07 7.03 21.70
N CYS A 470 -18.27 6.52 21.44
CA CYS A 470 -19.09 6.96 20.32
C CYS A 470 -20.08 8.04 20.75
N ASP A 471 -20.09 9.17 20.05
CA ASP A 471 -21.08 10.23 20.24
C ASP A 471 -22.08 10.29 19.08
N ALA A 472 -21.63 10.18 17.82
CA ALA A 472 -22.53 10.04 16.68
C ALA A 472 -23.03 8.60 16.51
N HIS A 473 -24.30 8.48 16.15
CA HIS A 473 -24.97 7.22 15.82
C HIS A 473 -25.32 7.19 14.34
N PHE A 474 -25.03 6.06 13.71
CA PHE A 474 -25.49 5.78 12.37
C PHE A 474 -27.02 5.59 12.36
N VAL A 475 -27.72 6.29 11.47
CA VAL A 475 -29.19 6.23 11.36
C VAL A 475 -29.59 5.40 10.14
N ASN A 476 -29.15 5.80 8.96
CA ASN A 476 -29.43 5.11 7.71
C ASN A 476 -28.45 5.53 6.61
N PHE A 477 -28.61 4.92 5.45
CA PHE A 477 -27.90 5.28 4.23
C PHE A 477 -28.73 4.92 3.01
N GLU A 478 -28.40 5.55 1.88
CA GLU A 478 -28.94 5.22 0.56
C GLU A 478 -27.77 5.09 -0.42
N ILE A 479 -27.82 4.11 -1.31
CA ILE A 479 -26.88 3.95 -2.43
C ILE A 479 -27.70 3.72 -3.69
N ASN A 480 -27.40 4.51 -4.71
CA ASN A 480 -28.00 4.37 -6.03
C ASN A 480 -26.94 3.77 -6.96
N THR A 481 -27.24 2.62 -7.56
CA THR A 481 -26.37 1.97 -8.54
C THR A 481 -26.82 2.32 -9.95
N VAL A 482 -25.99 1.99 -10.95
CA VAL A 482 -26.47 1.93 -12.34
C VAL A 482 -27.56 0.85 -12.49
N PRO A 483 -28.52 0.97 -13.43
CA PRO A 483 -29.57 -0.02 -13.60
C PRO A 483 -29.02 -1.45 -13.78
N GLY A 484 -29.44 -2.36 -12.89
CA GLY A 484 -28.97 -3.75 -12.87
C GLY A 484 -27.56 -3.96 -12.29
N GLY A 485 -26.92 -2.90 -11.77
CA GLY A 485 -25.61 -2.95 -11.12
C GLY A 485 -25.69 -3.40 -9.66
N ALA A 486 -24.64 -4.08 -9.21
CA ALA A 486 -24.45 -4.47 -7.81
C ALA A 486 -24.08 -3.26 -6.93
N ASP A 487 -24.34 -3.37 -5.62
CA ASP A 487 -23.97 -2.39 -4.59
C ASP A 487 -22.45 -2.19 -4.46
N THR A 488 -21.66 -3.18 -4.88
CA THR A 488 -20.20 -3.15 -4.97
C THR A 488 -19.66 -2.53 -6.26
N GLY A 489 -20.54 -2.15 -7.19
CA GLY A 489 -20.20 -1.66 -8.52
C GLY A 489 -20.22 -0.14 -8.67
N GLU A 490 -20.60 0.32 -9.86
CA GLU A 490 -20.70 1.74 -10.22
C GLU A 490 -21.91 2.41 -9.58
N LEU A 491 -21.69 3.58 -8.99
CA LEU A 491 -22.70 4.34 -8.26
C LEU A 491 -23.13 5.61 -9.01
N THR A 492 -24.42 5.93 -8.91
CA THR A 492 -25.04 7.14 -9.48
C THR A 492 -25.44 8.15 -8.40
N GLY A 493 -25.42 7.75 -7.13
CA GLY A 493 -25.78 8.58 -5.99
C GLY A 493 -25.57 7.84 -4.67
N GLY A 494 -25.55 8.57 -3.57
CA GLY A 494 -25.55 7.98 -2.24
C GLY A 494 -25.66 9.03 -1.15
N SER A 495 -26.19 8.64 -0.01
CA SER A 495 -26.29 9.48 1.18
C SER A 495 -26.07 8.64 2.44
N ILE A 496 -25.59 9.28 3.50
CA ILE A 496 -25.51 8.69 4.84
C ILE A 496 -26.07 9.68 5.85
N THR A 497 -26.90 9.20 6.78
CA THR A 497 -27.46 10.02 7.85
C THR A 497 -26.87 9.60 9.19
N LEU A 498 -26.33 10.58 9.91
CA LEU A 498 -25.81 10.42 11.25
C LEU A 498 -26.66 11.25 12.22
N ASP A 499 -27.00 10.70 13.37
CA ASP A 499 -27.50 11.47 14.50
C ASP A 499 -26.32 11.77 15.42
N GLY A 500 -25.97 13.05 15.55
CA GLY A 500 -24.81 13.45 16.34
C GLY A 500 -24.82 14.93 16.64
N ARG A 501 -23.80 15.37 17.34
CA ARG A 501 -23.71 16.76 17.79
C ARG A 501 -23.08 17.61 16.72
N LEU A 502 -23.86 18.55 16.22
CA LEU A 502 -23.47 19.43 15.13
C LEU A 502 -23.07 20.80 15.71
N GLY A 503 -21.86 21.24 15.36
CA GLY A 503 -21.35 22.56 15.66
C GLY A 503 -20.81 23.26 14.41
N LEU A 504 -20.26 24.44 14.64
CA LEU A 504 -19.60 25.29 13.66
C LEU A 504 -18.15 25.48 14.11
N LEU A 505 -17.20 25.21 13.22
CA LEU A 505 -15.78 25.45 13.44
C LEU A 505 -15.38 26.73 12.73
N LYS A 506 -14.62 27.57 13.42
CA LYS A 506 -13.83 28.64 12.80
C LYS A 506 -12.41 28.13 12.61
N VAL A 507 -11.95 28.15 11.38
CA VAL A 507 -10.67 27.57 10.96
C VAL A 507 -9.70 28.69 10.59
N GLY A 508 -8.49 28.61 11.14
CA GLY A 508 -7.44 29.58 10.90
C GLY A 508 -6.80 29.44 9.53
N SER A 509 -6.28 30.54 9.00
CA SER A 509 -5.55 30.55 7.72
C SER A 509 -4.18 29.87 7.79
N ASP A 510 -3.64 29.71 9.00
CA ASP A 510 -2.30 29.17 9.21
C ASP A 510 -2.28 27.64 9.07
N PHE A 511 -1.27 27.15 8.34
CA PHE A 511 -1.09 25.73 8.09
C PHE A 511 -0.44 25.01 9.27
N VAL A 512 -0.89 23.80 9.56
CA VAL A 512 -0.35 22.91 10.58
C VAL A 512 0.26 21.68 9.91
N GLY A 513 1.56 21.74 9.60
CA GLY A 513 2.30 20.62 9.02
C GLY A 513 2.08 20.41 7.51
N SER A 514 0.83 20.35 7.05
CA SER A 514 0.45 20.20 5.63
C SER A 514 -0.39 21.38 5.13
N SER A 515 -0.51 21.57 3.81
CA SER A 515 -1.27 22.70 3.24
C SER A 515 -2.78 22.46 3.22
N SER A 516 -3.23 21.26 3.56
CA SER A 516 -4.64 20.94 3.80
C SER A 516 -4.99 20.90 5.29
N SER A 517 -4.00 21.07 6.17
CA SER A 517 -4.17 20.99 7.62
C SER A 517 -4.14 22.39 8.23
N HIS A 518 -5.18 22.75 8.98
CA HIS A 518 -5.35 24.10 9.53
C HIS A 518 -5.74 24.08 11.00
N SER A 519 -5.30 25.07 11.78
CA SER A 519 -5.70 25.16 13.18
C SER A 519 -7.19 25.48 13.33
N ILE A 520 -7.82 24.92 14.36
CA ILE A 520 -9.15 25.36 14.78
C ILE A 520 -8.96 26.54 15.71
N GLU A 521 -9.60 27.66 15.42
CA GLU A 521 -9.58 28.87 16.27
C GLU A 521 -10.73 28.84 17.28
N GLU A 522 -11.90 28.35 16.84
CA GLU A 522 -13.14 28.48 17.60
C GLU A 522 -14.14 27.36 17.29
N ILE A 523 -14.99 27.04 18.26
CA ILE A 523 -16.07 26.07 18.13
C ILE A 523 -17.36 26.66 18.71
N ARG A 524 -18.46 26.59 17.95
CA ARG A 524 -19.80 27.05 18.34
C ARG A 524 -20.83 25.95 18.14
N TYR A 525 -21.92 25.93 18.90
CA TYR A 525 -23.06 25.04 18.62
C TYR A 525 -24.40 25.78 18.41
N ASN A 526 -24.45 27.07 18.74
CA ASN A 526 -25.54 28.03 18.53
C ASN A 526 -24.92 29.44 18.55
N ASP A 527 -25.69 30.47 18.16
CA ASP A 527 -25.26 31.89 18.19
C ASP A 527 -24.87 32.42 19.60
N GLU A 528 -25.07 31.64 20.67
CA GLU A 528 -24.90 32.10 22.05
C GLU A 528 -23.78 31.39 22.85
N ALA A 529 -23.18 30.31 22.34
CA ALA A 529 -22.18 29.53 23.09
C ALA A 529 -20.89 29.36 22.30
N GLU A 530 -19.98 30.33 22.49
CA GLU A 530 -18.66 30.44 21.86
C GLU A 530 -17.57 29.84 22.75
N ILE A 531 -16.69 29.04 22.15
CA ILE A 531 -15.49 28.49 22.79
C ILE A 531 -14.28 28.82 21.91
N ALA A 532 -13.62 29.94 22.22
CA ALA A 532 -12.33 30.29 21.63
C ALA A 532 -11.22 29.38 22.19
N LEU A 533 -10.56 28.59 21.34
CA LEU A 533 -9.61 27.55 21.77
C LEU A 533 -8.33 28.14 22.40
N ASP A 534 -7.86 29.28 21.88
CA ASP A 534 -6.70 30.02 22.41
C ASP A 534 -6.92 30.56 23.82
N SER A 535 -8.17 30.65 24.25
CA SER A 535 -8.54 31.15 25.58
C SER A 535 -8.54 30.04 26.66
N PHE A 536 -8.22 28.79 26.30
CA PHE A 536 -8.28 27.65 27.21
C PHE A 536 -6.93 26.96 27.44
N PRO A 537 -6.38 27.02 28.67
CA PRO A 537 -5.16 26.28 29.05
C PRO A 537 -5.26 24.75 28.87
N SER A 538 -6.48 24.24 28.70
CA SER A 538 -6.85 22.83 28.71
C SER A 538 -6.95 22.18 27.33
N VAL A 539 -6.94 22.94 26.23
CA VAL A 539 -6.82 22.38 24.88
C VAL A 539 -5.34 22.19 24.58
N ALA A 540 -4.94 20.99 24.16
CA ALA A 540 -3.55 20.72 23.79
C ALA A 540 -3.26 21.22 22.36
N PHE A 541 -4.17 20.92 21.41
CA PHE A 541 -4.17 21.43 20.04
C PHE A 541 -5.48 21.00 19.34
N GLY A 542 -5.87 21.71 18.29
CA GLY A 542 -7.00 21.36 17.43
C GLY A 542 -6.71 21.71 15.98
N TYR A 543 -7.00 20.79 15.06
CA TYR A 543 -6.81 21.03 13.63
C TYR A 543 -7.89 20.37 12.79
N VAL A 544 -8.07 20.89 11.59
CA VAL A 544 -8.86 20.32 10.49
C VAL A 544 -7.90 19.84 9.42
N ASP A 545 -8.03 18.58 9.01
CA ASP A 545 -7.47 18.06 7.77
C ASP A 545 -8.55 18.08 6.70
N PHE A 546 -8.47 19.04 5.78
CA PHE A 546 -9.37 19.08 4.63
C PHE A 546 -9.08 17.92 3.67
N ASP A 547 -10.14 17.37 3.09
CA ASP A 547 -10.07 16.27 2.11
C ASP A 547 -9.24 16.66 0.88
N THR A 548 -9.26 17.94 0.49
CA THR A 548 -8.37 18.54 -0.52
C THR A 548 -7.98 19.97 -0.15
N VAL A 549 -6.89 20.50 -0.71
CA VAL A 549 -6.48 21.91 -0.52
C VAL A 549 -7.58 22.89 -0.98
N GLY A 550 -8.38 22.51 -1.99
CA GLY A 550 -9.46 23.33 -2.51
C GLY A 550 -10.72 23.36 -1.63
N ASP A 551 -10.79 22.50 -0.60
CA ASP A 551 -11.91 22.43 0.33
C ASP A 551 -11.77 23.39 1.51
N PHE A 552 -10.63 24.11 1.62
CA PHE A 552 -10.40 25.07 2.68
C PHE A 552 -11.53 26.11 2.77
N THR A 553 -12.01 26.31 4.00
CA THR A 553 -12.97 27.35 4.36
C THR A 553 -12.67 27.83 5.78
N ASN A 554 -12.87 29.13 6.03
CA ASN A 554 -12.68 29.72 7.36
C ASN A 554 -13.80 29.31 8.33
N GLU A 555 -14.89 28.77 7.82
CA GLU A 555 -16.06 28.38 8.60
C GLU A 555 -16.68 27.11 8.01
N ALA A 556 -16.92 26.11 8.84
CA ALA A 556 -17.49 24.82 8.43
C ALA A 556 -18.35 24.20 9.52
N HIS A 557 -19.36 23.42 9.13
CA HIS A 557 -20.07 22.57 10.09
C HIS A 557 -19.20 21.40 10.51
N ALA A 558 -19.36 20.93 11.74
CA ALA A 558 -18.64 19.78 12.25
C ALA A 558 -19.55 18.87 13.09
N ILE A 559 -19.49 17.58 12.80
CA ILE A 559 -20.19 16.55 13.57
C ILE A 559 -19.19 15.68 14.33
N VAL A 560 -19.34 15.62 15.65
CA VAL A 560 -18.47 14.82 16.52
C VAL A 560 -18.81 13.34 16.34
N LEU A 561 -17.83 12.51 15.95
CA LEU A 561 -18.03 11.06 15.85
C LEU A 561 -17.74 10.38 17.18
N GLY A 562 -16.67 10.78 17.86
CA GLY A 562 -16.29 10.19 19.13
C GLY A 562 -14.85 10.48 19.55
N ARG A 563 -14.36 9.70 20.51
CA ARG A 563 -12.98 9.74 21.00
C ARG A 563 -12.14 8.63 20.36
N SER A 564 -10.93 8.96 19.92
CA SER A 564 -9.97 8.05 19.32
C SER A 564 -9.41 7.03 20.32
N ASN A 565 -8.90 5.90 19.82
CA ASN A 565 -8.26 4.81 20.55
C ASN A 565 -6.73 4.95 20.65
N SER A 566 -6.15 6.13 20.43
CA SER A 566 -4.68 6.21 20.29
C SER A 566 -3.98 5.71 21.57
N GLU A 567 -3.03 4.77 21.43
CA GLU A 567 -2.21 4.25 22.53
C GLU A 567 -1.47 5.37 23.29
N LEU A 568 -1.26 6.52 22.64
CA LEU A 568 -0.71 7.74 23.24
C LEU A 568 -1.59 8.33 24.36
N GLU A 569 -2.90 8.05 24.38
CA GLU A 569 -3.80 8.50 25.45
C GLU A 569 -3.42 7.90 26.81
N GLU A 570 -2.85 6.69 26.84
CA GLU A 570 -2.45 6.01 28.08
C GLU A 570 -1.23 6.65 28.75
N LEU A 571 -0.40 7.36 28.00
CA LEU A 571 0.86 7.93 28.49
C LEU A 571 0.69 9.34 29.08
N ASP A 572 -0.10 10.20 28.42
CA ASP A 572 -0.22 11.62 28.79
C ASP A 572 -1.63 12.01 29.29
N GLY A 573 -2.61 11.09 29.23
CA GLY A 573 -4.00 11.33 29.62
C GLY A 573 -4.76 12.31 28.72
N ILE A 574 -4.17 12.69 27.58
CA ILE A 574 -4.80 13.54 26.58
C ILE A 574 -5.93 12.76 25.91
N GLN A 575 -7.08 13.40 25.71
CA GLN A 575 -8.24 12.83 25.04
C GLN A 575 -8.33 13.38 23.62
N HIS A 576 -8.36 12.51 22.61
CA HIS A 576 -8.44 12.91 21.21
C HIS A 576 -9.86 12.71 20.67
N TRP A 577 -10.57 13.81 20.43
CA TRP A 577 -11.88 13.81 19.80
C TRP A 577 -11.75 13.96 18.30
N VAL A 578 -12.53 13.17 17.55
CA VAL A 578 -12.50 13.13 16.09
C VAL A 578 -13.91 13.30 15.55
N GLY A 579 -14.04 14.01 14.44
CA GLY A 579 -15.31 14.13 13.74
C GLY A 579 -15.17 14.64 12.31
N LEU A 580 -16.29 14.69 11.61
CA LEU A 580 -16.32 15.10 10.20
C LEU A 580 -16.49 16.60 10.07
N VAL A 581 -15.81 17.20 9.10
CA VAL A 581 -15.98 18.60 8.69
C VAL A 581 -16.83 18.63 7.42
N LEU A 582 -17.83 19.48 7.43
CA LEU A 582 -18.94 19.47 6.50
C LEU A 582 -19.18 20.87 5.89
N ALA A 583 -19.36 20.91 4.57
CA ALA A 583 -19.90 22.06 3.85
C ALA A 583 -21.39 21.87 3.60
N SER A 584 -22.17 22.96 3.64
CA SER A 584 -23.56 22.91 3.21
C SER A 584 -23.68 22.56 1.72
N ALA A 585 -24.69 21.74 1.40
CA ALA A 585 -25.09 21.40 0.03
C ALA A 585 -26.52 21.90 -0.31
N GLY A 586 -27.14 22.66 0.60
CA GLY A 586 -28.55 23.07 0.52
C GLY A 586 -29.52 21.99 1.01
N ASN A 587 -30.78 22.37 1.26
CA ASN A 587 -31.86 21.46 1.69
C ASN A 587 -31.50 20.58 2.90
N ASP A 588 -30.81 21.14 3.91
CA ASP A 588 -30.28 20.43 5.09
C ASP A 588 -29.28 19.28 4.79
N MET A 589 -28.80 19.19 3.55
CA MET A 589 -27.79 18.24 3.12
C MET A 589 -26.39 18.83 3.25
N HIS A 590 -25.41 17.95 3.46
CA HIS A 590 -24.02 18.32 3.64
C HIS A 590 -23.11 17.53 2.71
N ARG A 591 -21.95 18.09 2.39
CA ARG A 591 -20.82 17.38 1.77
C ARG A 591 -19.70 17.30 2.79
N ARG A 592 -19.08 16.14 2.90
CA ARG A 592 -17.84 16.00 3.66
C ARG A 592 -16.71 16.73 2.93
N ILE A 593 -16.00 17.55 3.69
CA ILE A 593 -14.85 18.33 3.22
C ILE A 593 -13.59 18.12 4.05
N GLY A 594 -13.64 17.33 5.11
CA GLY A 594 -12.46 17.01 5.91
C GLY A 594 -12.78 16.25 7.18
N LEU A 595 -11.75 16.11 8.00
CA LEU A 595 -11.76 15.54 9.34
C LEU A 595 -11.25 16.60 10.32
N PHE A 596 -11.82 16.69 11.52
CA PHE A 596 -11.22 17.48 12.59
C PHE A 596 -10.73 16.57 13.71
N THR A 597 -9.65 17.00 14.34
CA THR A 597 -9.11 16.39 15.56
C THR A 597 -8.96 17.46 16.64
N LEU A 598 -9.46 17.15 17.83
CA LEU A 598 -9.37 18.00 19.03
C LEU A 598 -8.72 17.23 20.16
N SER A 599 -7.57 17.70 20.60
CA SER A 599 -6.81 17.09 21.69
C SER A 599 -7.02 17.87 22.98
N LEU A 600 -7.56 17.20 23.99
CA LEU A 600 -7.91 17.77 25.29
C LEU A 600 -7.01 17.27 26.39
N LYS A 601 -6.49 18.18 27.22
CA LYS A 601 -5.82 17.81 28.47
C LYS A 601 -6.85 17.20 29.46
N PRO A 602 -6.41 16.35 30.41
CA PRO A 602 -7.31 15.68 31.35
C PRO A 602 -8.28 16.59 32.12
N ASN A 603 -7.91 17.86 32.35
CA ASN A 603 -8.67 18.84 33.11
C ASN A 603 -9.60 19.73 32.26
N ALA A 604 -9.78 19.43 30.98
CA ALA A 604 -10.60 20.20 30.05
C ALA A 604 -12.11 19.96 30.21
N THR A 605 -12.71 20.44 31.30
CA THR A 605 -14.15 20.24 31.56
C THR A 605 -15.04 20.98 30.56
N LYS A 606 -14.68 22.21 30.16
CA LYS A 606 -15.52 23.04 29.29
C LYS A 606 -15.76 22.46 27.89
N LEU A 607 -14.78 21.80 27.27
CA LEU A 607 -15.00 21.18 25.95
C LEU A 607 -15.76 19.86 26.09
N GLN A 608 -15.57 19.11 27.18
CA GLN A 608 -16.45 17.98 27.48
C GLN A 608 -17.88 18.43 27.71
N ASP A 609 -18.09 19.53 28.42
CA ASP A 609 -19.41 20.16 28.60
C ASP A 609 -19.98 20.63 27.26
N TRP A 610 -19.16 21.18 26.36
CA TRP A 610 -19.58 21.54 25.00
C TRP A 610 -20.07 20.33 24.23
N VAL A 611 -19.27 19.25 24.18
CA VAL A 611 -19.72 18.00 23.58
C VAL A 611 -21.00 17.59 24.27
N GLN A 612 -21.13 17.59 25.59
CA GLN A 612 -22.36 17.12 26.24
C GLN A 612 -23.59 18.02 26.07
N GLN A 613 -23.43 19.33 25.86
CA GLN A 613 -24.51 20.32 25.78
C GLN A 613 -24.93 20.64 24.34
N ALA A 614 -24.08 20.39 23.34
CA ALA A 614 -24.42 20.64 21.95
C ALA A 614 -25.63 19.80 21.51
N PRO A 615 -26.64 20.40 20.85
CA PRO A 615 -27.85 19.68 20.46
C PRO A 615 -27.54 18.59 19.45
N ARG A 616 -28.15 17.42 19.63
CA ARG A 616 -28.11 16.34 18.64
C ARG A 616 -28.99 16.70 17.45
N ARG A 617 -28.50 16.47 16.26
CA ARG A 617 -29.20 16.68 14.99
C ARG A 617 -28.95 15.49 14.07
N GLN A 618 -29.94 15.15 13.26
CA GLN A 618 -29.73 14.29 12.11
C GLN A 618 -29.08 15.10 10.99
N VAL A 619 -27.95 14.60 10.50
CA VAL A 619 -27.13 15.23 9.49
C VAL A 619 -26.98 14.25 8.34
N THR A 620 -27.51 14.63 7.19
CA THR A 620 -27.40 13.84 5.96
C THR A 620 -26.23 14.34 5.12
N ILE A 621 -25.34 13.43 4.76
CA ILE A 621 -24.13 13.70 3.99
C ILE A 621 -24.24 12.99 2.63
N VAL A 622 -23.99 13.70 1.53
CA VAL A 622 -24.07 13.20 0.13
C VAL A 622 -22.73 13.13 -0.58
#